data_AF-A0A167UP60-F1
#
_entry.id   AF-A0A167UP60-F1
#
_cell.length_a   1.000
_cell.length_b   1.000
_cell.length_c   1.000
_cell.angle_alpha   90.00
_cell.angle_beta   90.00
_cell.angle_gamma   90.00
#
_symmetry.space_group_name_H-M   'P 1'
#
loop_
_entity.id
_entity.type
_entity.pdbx_description
1 polymer ?
#
loop_
_entity_poly.entity_id
_entity_poly.type
_entity_poly.pdbx_seq_one_letter_code
_entity_poly.pdbx_strand_id
1 'polypeptide(L)'
;MARTLLAAAFLAAAATVVTPVLGTPASPVRPGPDDATPTTLASGQLWIRAVEAPNFHKYLQTKPANTAGPAILDSYTTAGQFNIVDGQLVNSVANPPLYMQVEQPPDPANPPRTLATSFNATKNTFGTFVFQGDAVTWSAPTVKRQNLAAWLVCAKQQLFINTGAYNYQTPAGCADETIHFYNAATANS
;
A
#
# COMPACT_ATOMS: atom_id res chain seq x y z
N MET A 1 17.08 63.11 55.17
CA MET A 1 16.68 62.82 53.77
C MET A 1 17.94 62.71 52.93
N ALA A 2 18.39 61.49 52.64
CA ALA A 2 19.47 61.20 51.71
C ALA A 2 19.18 59.84 51.07
N ARG A 3 19.00 59.83 49.75
CA ARG A 3 18.79 58.65 48.92
C ARG A 3 20.14 57.98 48.65
N THR A 4 20.24 56.68 48.84
CA THR A 4 21.37 55.89 48.32
C THR A 4 20.80 54.75 47.49
N LEU A 5 21.17 54.76 46.20
CA LEU A 5 20.81 53.76 45.20
C LEU A 5 21.53 52.44 45.47
N LEU A 6 20.82 51.31 45.43
CA LEU A 6 21.44 50.00 45.23
C LEU A 6 21.61 49.76 43.73
N ALA A 7 22.87 49.60 43.30
CA ALA A 7 23.23 49.15 41.97
C ALA A 7 23.02 47.63 41.86
N ALA A 8 22.24 47.19 40.86
CA ALA A 8 22.10 45.78 40.52
C ALA A 8 23.27 45.35 39.63
N ALA A 9 24.12 44.45 40.12
CA ALA A 9 25.15 43.80 39.33
C ALA A 9 24.53 42.64 38.52
N PHE A 10 24.49 42.79 37.19
CA PHE A 10 24.14 41.70 36.27
C PHE A 10 25.34 40.77 36.09
N LEU A 11 25.21 39.51 36.52
CA LEU A 11 26.08 38.43 36.06
C LEU A 11 25.62 37.98 34.67
N ALA A 12 26.47 38.15 33.65
CA ALA A 12 26.28 37.56 32.34
C ALA A 12 26.80 36.11 32.35
N ALA A 13 25.91 35.13 32.18
CA ALA A 13 26.29 33.75 31.90
C ALA A 13 26.53 33.60 30.39
N ALA A 14 27.72 33.15 30.01
CA ALA A 14 28.06 32.82 28.63
C ALA A 14 27.32 31.52 28.22
N ALA A 15 26.46 31.61 27.21
CA ALA A 15 25.78 30.46 26.63
C ALA A 15 26.66 29.81 25.55
N THR A 16 27.06 28.56 25.77
CA THR A 16 27.78 27.74 24.79
C THR A 16 26.81 27.29 23.70
N VAL A 17 27.03 27.75 22.47
CA VAL A 17 26.25 27.34 21.30
C VAL A 17 26.75 25.97 20.83
N VAL A 18 25.94 24.93 20.98
CA VAL A 18 26.20 23.60 20.40
C VAL A 18 25.59 23.58 18.99
N THR A 19 26.42 23.60 17.97
CA THR A 19 26.01 23.40 16.57
C THR A 19 25.54 21.95 16.36
N PRO A 20 24.34 21.70 15.80
CA PRO A 20 23.95 20.35 15.42
C PRO A 20 24.78 19.88 14.22
N VAL A 21 25.44 18.73 14.38
CA VAL A 21 26.09 18.03 13.26
C VAL A 21 24.98 17.47 12.37
N LEU A 22 24.90 17.98 11.14
CA LEU A 22 24.07 17.42 10.07
C LEU A 22 24.50 15.97 9.82
N GLY A 23 23.63 15.03 10.17
CA GLY A 23 23.82 13.62 9.87
C GLY A 23 23.91 13.39 8.36
N THR A 24 24.90 12.63 7.95
CA THR A 24 25.13 12.17 6.58
C THR A 24 23.85 11.50 6.03
N PRO A 25 23.41 11.80 4.79
CA PRO A 25 22.31 11.05 4.19
C PRO A 25 22.69 9.57 4.10
N ALA A 26 21.85 8.71 4.67
CA ALA A 26 22.02 7.26 4.55
C ALA A 26 21.97 6.85 3.07
N SER A 27 22.93 6.03 2.64
CA SER A 27 22.92 5.44 1.31
C SER A 27 21.64 4.61 1.10
N PRO A 28 21.11 4.50 -0.13
CA PRO A 28 20.01 3.60 -0.40
C PRO A 28 20.47 2.16 -0.10
N VAL A 29 19.76 1.50 0.82
CA VAL A 29 19.96 0.08 1.10
C VAL A 29 19.64 -0.69 -0.18
N ARG A 30 20.65 -1.36 -0.75
CA ARG A 30 20.47 -2.33 -1.83
C ARG A 30 19.63 -3.49 -1.27
N PRO A 31 18.50 -3.88 -1.89
CA PRO A 31 17.79 -5.09 -1.48
C PRO A 31 18.74 -6.29 -1.57
N GLY A 32 18.89 -7.03 -0.48
CA GLY A 32 19.62 -8.30 -0.46
C GLY A 32 18.84 -9.40 -1.17
N PRO A 33 19.40 -10.62 -1.33
CA PRO A 33 18.74 -11.76 -1.97
C PRO A 33 17.53 -12.34 -1.20
N ASP A 34 17.00 -11.63 -0.20
CA ASP A 34 16.21 -12.22 0.90
C ASP A 34 14.72 -11.80 0.92
N ASP A 35 14.20 -11.16 -0.12
CA ASP A 35 12.78 -10.77 -0.24
C ASP A 35 11.95 -11.74 -1.11
N ALA A 36 12.43 -12.96 -1.35
CA ALA A 36 11.62 -13.98 -2.01
C ALA A 36 10.38 -14.29 -1.18
N THR A 37 9.19 -14.30 -1.80
CA THR A 37 7.98 -14.63 -1.02
C THR A 37 8.05 -16.08 -0.55
N PRO A 38 7.73 -16.37 0.73
CA PRO A 38 7.63 -17.74 1.19
C PRO A 38 6.65 -18.52 0.30
N THR A 39 7.01 -19.75 -0.07
CA THR A 39 6.18 -20.61 -0.92
C THR A 39 5.03 -21.27 -0.15
N THR A 40 5.15 -21.29 1.18
CA THR A 40 4.10 -21.72 2.11
C THR A 40 3.51 -20.52 2.82
N LEU A 41 2.20 -20.55 3.05
CA LEU A 41 1.46 -19.49 3.71
C LEU A 41 1.96 -19.30 5.15
N ALA A 42 2.41 -18.08 5.45
CA ALA A 42 2.77 -17.66 6.79
C ALA A 42 1.51 -17.54 7.66
N SER A 43 1.67 -17.74 8.97
CA SER A 43 0.54 -17.68 9.90
C SER A 43 -0.18 -16.32 9.81
N GLY A 44 -1.51 -16.36 9.70
CA GLY A 44 -2.35 -15.17 9.62
C GLY A 44 -2.25 -14.40 8.30
N GLN A 45 -1.56 -14.93 7.28
CA GLN A 45 -1.56 -14.37 5.93
C GLN A 45 -2.46 -15.17 5.01
N LEU A 46 -2.76 -14.60 3.84
CA LEU A 46 -3.57 -15.18 2.77
C LEU A 46 -2.91 -14.89 1.42
N TRP A 47 -3.11 -15.77 0.44
CA TRP A 47 -2.86 -15.42 -0.95
C TRP A 47 -4.02 -14.57 -1.46
N ILE A 48 -3.78 -13.57 -2.29
CA ILE A 48 -4.85 -12.83 -2.98
C ILE A 48 -4.71 -13.07 -4.48
N ARG A 49 -5.77 -13.50 -5.17
CA ARG A 49 -5.73 -13.86 -6.58
C ARG A 49 -6.98 -13.45 -7.34
N ALA A 50 -6.84 -13.24 -8.65
CA ALA A 50 -7.99 -13.10 -9.55
C ALA A 50 -8.73 -14.43 -9.73
N VAL A 51 -10.06 -14.35 -9.85
CA VAL A 51 -10.97 -15.51 -9.97
C VAL A 51 -11.69 -15.60 -11.31
N GLU A 52 -11.30 -14.79 -12.29
CA GLU A 52 -11.87 -14.82 -13.63
C GLU A 52 -10.83 -14.60 -14.73
N ALA A 53 -11.20 -14.93 -15.97
CA ALA A 53 -10.33 -14.72 -17.12
C ALA A 53 -10.29 -13.21 -17.49
N PRO A 54 -9.15 -12.70 -18.00
CA PRO A 54 -7.96 -13.42 -18.42
C PRO A 54 -6.90 -13.62 -17.33
N ASN A 55 -7.08 -13.07 -16.12
CA ASN A 55 -6.06 -13.14 -15.06
C ASN A 55 -6.34 -14.25 -14.04
N PHE A 56 -7.12 -15.26 -14.41
CA PHE A 56 -7.49 -16.37 -13.53
C PHE A 56 -6.24 -16.98 -12.90
N HIS A 57 -6.24 -17.06 -11.56
CA HIS A 57 -5.09 -17.55 -10.77
C HIS A 57 -3.78 -16.76 -10.96
N LYS A 58 -3.86 -15.49 -11.34
CA LYS A 58 -2.79 -14.51 -11.12
C LYS A 58 -2.91 -13.92 -9.72
N TYR A 59 -1.78 -13.77 -9.05
CA TYR A 59 -1.69 -13.43 -7.63
C TYR A 59 -1.15 -12.03 -7.43
N LEU A 60 -1.74 -11.34 -6.45
CA LEU A 60 -1.32 -10.02 -6.00
C LEU A 60 0.13 -10.07 -5.54
N GLN A 61 0.93 -9.14 -6.02
CA GLN A 61 2.35 -9.04 -5.68
C GLN A 61 2.92 -7.69 -6.13
N THR A 62 4.21 -7.52 -5.87
CA THR A 62 5.05 -6.45 -6.41
C THR A 62 6.17 -7.06 -7.24
N LYS A 63 6.86 -6.24 -8.04
CA LYS A 63 8.04 -6.67 -8.80
C LYS A 63 9.15 -5.61 -8.67
N PRO A 64 10.26 -5.89 -7.97
CA PRO A 64 10.62 -7.14 -7.27
C PRO A 64 9.63 -7.56 -6.17
N ALA A 65 9.62 -8.86 -5.84
CA ALA A 65 8.75 -9.40 -4.79
C ALA A 65 9.01 -8.72 -3.44
N ASN A 66 7.95 -8.52 -2.66
CA ASN A 66 7.97 -7.93 -1.31
C ASN A 66 8.73 -6.60 -1.19
N THR A 67 8.83 -5.85 -2.29
CA THR A 67 9.43 -4.51 -2.38
C THR A 67 8.36 -3.49 -2.73
N ALA A 68 8.44 -2.28 -2.17
CA ALA A 68 7.52 -1.19 -2.52
C ALA A 68 7.49 -0.93 -4.05
N GLY A 69 6.29 -0.71 -4.59
CA GLY A 69 6.10 -0.55 -6.03
C GLY A 69 4.64 -0.74 -6.46
N PRO A 70 4.35 -0.65 -7.77
CA PRO A 70 3.00 -0.89 -8.29
C PRO A 70 2.49 -2.27 -7.88
N ALA A 71 1.21 -2.35 -7.52
CA ALA A 71 0.55 -3.63 -7.29
C ALA A 71 0.22 -4.27 -8.64
N ILE A 72 0.55 -5.55 -8.79
CA ILE A 72 0.32 -6.32 -10.01
C ILE A 72 -0.35 -7.66 -9.68
N LEU A 73 -1.02 -8.27 -10.65
CA LEU A 73 -1.39 -9.69 -10.60
C LEU A 73 -0.47 -10.49 -11.54
N ASP A 74 0.38 -11.37 -11.01
CA ASP A 74 1.31 -12.15 -11.85
C ASP A 74 1.38 -13.61 -11.37
N SER A 75 2.36 -14.37 -11.83
CA SER A 75 2.57 -15.79 -11.53
C SER A 75 2.45 -16.11 -10.04
N TYR A 76 1.82 -17.26 -9.76
CA TYR A 76 1.72 -17.85 -8.42
C TYR A 76 3.09 -18.10 -7.77
N THR A 77 4.16 -18.25 -8.56
CA THR A 77 5.52 -18.52 -8.09
C THR A 77 6.17 -17.38 -7.31
N THR A 78 5.64 -16.16 -7.46
CA THR A 78 6.11 -14.96 -6.78
C THR A 78 4.97 -14.23 -6.07
N ALA A 79 3.84 -14.92 -5.87
CA ALA A 79 2.66 -14.42 -5.18
C ALA A 79 3.05 -13.79 -3.84
N GLY A 80 2.53 -12.60 -3.56
CA GLY A 80 2.63 -11.99 -2.23
C GLY A 80 1.69 -12.68 -1.24
N GLN A 81 1.91 -12.44 0.04
CA GLN A 81 1.04 -12.89 1.11
C GLN A 81 0.53 -11.69 1.89
N PHE A 82 -0.79 -11.62 2.11
CA PHE A 82 -1.46 -10.44 2.64
C PHE A 82 -2.51 -10.79 3.67
N ASN A 83 -2.85 -9.82 4.51
CA ASN A 83 -4.07 -9.84 5.31
C ASN A 83 -4.63 -8.42 5.44
N ILE A 84 -5.88 -8.29 5.89
CA ILE A 84 -6.49 -7.00 6.19
C ILE A 84 -6.45 -6.77 7.69
N VAL A 85 -5.73 -5.73 8.11
CA VAL A 85 -5.58 -5.33 9.52
C VAL A 85 -5.95 -3.86 9.65
N ASP A 86 -6.94 -3.54 10.50
CA ASP A 86 -7.43 -2.18 10.73
C ASP A 86 -7.74 -1.41 9.43
N GLY A 87 -8.34 -2.10 8.45
CA GLY A 87 -8.69 -1.48 7.17
C GLY A 87 -7.55 -1.34 6.16
N GLN A 88 -6.37 -1.87 6.46
CA GLN A 88 -5.20 -1.86 5.59
C GLN A 88 -4.99 -3.22 4.97
N LEU A 89 -4.76 -3.32 3.65
CA LEU A 89 -4.25 -4.55 3.06
C LEU A 89 -2.72 -4.59 3.22
N VAL A 90 -2.24 -5.49 4.06
CA VAL A 90 -0.86 -5.52 4.56
C VAL A 90 -0.15 -6.78 4.09
N ASN A 91 1.03 -6.63 3.50
CA ASN A 91 2.01 -7.69 3.36
C ASN A 91 2.98 -7.61 4.54
N SER A 92 2.81 -8.51 5.51
CA SER A 92 3.67 -8.56 6.70
C SER A 92 4.88 -9.48 6.54
N VAL A 93 5.00 -10.20 5.40
CA VAL A 93 6.19 -11.00 5.10
C VAL A 93 7.32 -10.14 4.49
N ALA A 94 6.98 -8.95 3.98
CA ALA A 94 7.94 -7.92 3.62
C ALA A 94 8.58 -7.27 4.87
N ASN A 95 9.82 -6.79 4.74
CA ASN A 95 10.52 -6.06 5.79
C ASN A 95 11.10 -4.73 5.26
N PRO A 96 10.56 -3.57 5.66
CA PRO A 96 9.40 -3.40 6.54
C PRO A 96 8.08 -3.89 5.91
N PRO A 97 7.00 -4.09 6.70
CA PRO A 97 5.69 -4.43 6.17
C PRO A 97 5.22 -3.43 5.11
N LEU A 98 4.58 -3.93 4.06
CA LEU A 98 4.05 -3.11 2.99
C LEU A 98 2.54 -2.99 3.07
N TYR A 99 2.01 -1.80 2.80
CA TYR A 99 0.60 -1.46 2.84
C TYR A 99 0.14 -1.02 1.47
N MET A 100 -0.97 -1.59 1.01
CA MET A 100 -1.56 -1.21 -0.28
C MET A 100 -2.09 0.23 -0.21
N GLN A 101 -1.54 1.09 -1.05
CA GLN A 101 -2.00 2.46 -1.30
C GLN A 101 -3.01 2.46 -2.43
N VAL A 102 -3.95 3.40 -2.37
CA VAL A 102 -4.82 3.76 -3.49
C VAL A 102 -4.60 5.23 -3.83
N GLU A 103 -4.46 5.52 -5.13
CA GLU A 103 -4.40 6.88 -5.64
C GLU A 103 -5.63 7.67 -5.20
N GLN A 104 -5.39 8.82 -4.57
CA GLN A 104 -6.44 9.78 -4.28
C GLN A 104 -6.61 10.71 -5.49
N PRO A 105 -7.76 10.66 -6.19
CA PRO A 105 -7.97 11.52 -7.34
C PRO A 105 -8.19 12.98 -6.90
N PRO A 106 -7.91 13.97 -7.77
CA PRO A 106 -8.16 15.39 -7.46
C PRO A 106 -9.63 15.71 -7.18
N ASP A 107 -10.56 15.02 -7.85
CA ASP A 107 -12.00 15.08 -7.59
C ASP A 107 -12.53 13.68 -7.24
N PRO A 108 -12.63 13.33 -5.95
CA PRO A 108 -13.17 12.04 -5.51
C PRO A 108 -14.65 11.83 -5.83
N ALA A 109 -15.43 12.91 -6.03
CA ALA A 109 -16.84 12.80 -6.36
C ALA A 109 -17.06 12.39 -7.83
N ASN A 110 -16.11 12.71 -8.71
CA ASN A 110 -16.07 12.32 -10.12
C ASN A 110 -14.72 11.68 -10.46
N PRO A 111 -14.40 10.51 -9.88
CA PRO A 111 -13.09 9.92 -10.03
C PRO A 111 -12.85 9.46 -11.49
N PRO A 112 -11.58 9.39 -11.93
CA PRO A 112 -11.26 8.72 -13.18
C PRO A 112 -11.64 7.24 -13.10
N ARG A 113 -11.73 6.57 -14.26
CA ARG A 113 -12.15 5.15 -14.36
C ARG A 113 -11.25 4.18 -13.58
N THR A 114 -9.98 4.55 -13.41
CA THR A 114 -8.95 3.78 -12.71
C THR A 114 -8.37 4.62 -11.58
N LEU A 115 -8.25 4.04 -10.38
CA LEU A 115 -7.35 4.57 -9.35
C LEU A 115 -6.16 3.64 -9.22
N ALA A 116 -4.94 4.16 -9.39
CA ALA A 116 -3.74 3.36 -9.30
C ALA A 116 -3.57 2.77 -7.90
N THR A 117 -2.98 1.58 -7.85
CA THR A 117 -2.65 0.92 -6.59
C THR A 117 -1.17 0.56 -6.53
N SER A 118 -0.60 0.65 -5.34
CA SER A 118 0.82 0.39 -5.09
C SER A 118 1.03 -0.09 -3.67
N PHE A 119 2.21 -0.58 -3.35
CA PHE A 119 2.62 -0.95 -2.01
C PHE A 119 3.73 -0.03 -1.52
N ASN A 120 3.62 0.43 -0.26
CA ASN A 120 4.61 1.28 0.40
C ASN A 120 4.75 0.89 1.88
N ALA A 121 5.86 1.27 2.52
CA ALA A 121 6.10 1.04 3.94
C ALA A 121 5.25 1.93 4.86
N THR A 122 4.51 2.90 4.31
CA THR A 122 3.58 3.76 5.06
C THR A 122 2.15 3.27 4.92
N LYS A 123 1.34 3.37 5.97
CA LYS A 123 -0.09 3.04 5.92
C LYS A 123 -0.83 3.90 4.90
N ASN A 124 -1.79 3.30 4.22
CA ASN A 124 -2.70 4.00 3.33
C ASN A 124 -3.60 4.96 4.11
N THR A 125 -3.68 6.18 3.61
CA THR A 125 -4.51 7.25 4.18
C THR A 125 -5.82 7.45 3.42
N PHE A 126 -6.00 6.79 2.27
CA PHE A 126 -7.16 6.98 1.41
C PHE A 126 -7.97 5.70 1.23
N GLY A 127 -9.07 5.62 1.97
CA GLY A 127 -9.99 4.49 1.93
C GLY A 127 -9.58 3.31 2.81
N THR A 128 -10.36 2.24 2.70
CA THR A 128 -10.34 1.09 3.62
C THR A 128 -10.57 -0.18 2.82
N PHE A 129 -9.75 -1.19 3.10
CA PHE A 129 -9.92 -2.54 2.59
C PHE A 129 -10.70 -3.40 3.57
N VAL A 130 -11.58 -4.27 3.06
CA VAL A 130 -12.34 -5.25 3.84
C VAL A 130 -12.51 -6.53 3.04
N PHE A 131 -12.47 -7.69 3.71
CA PHE A 131 -12.93 -8.94 3.12
C PHE A 131 -14.45 -9.02 3.22
N GLN A 132 -15.13 -9.15 2.08
CA GLN A 132 -16.56 -9.43 2.01
C GLN A 132 -16.76 -10.84 1.46
N GLY A 133 -16.99 -11.80 2.34
CA GLY A 133 -16.75 -13.20 1.98
C GLY A 133 -15.26 -13.40 1.73
N ASP A 134 -14.90 -13.93 0.57
CA ASP A 134 -13.51 -14.07 0.12
C ASP A 134 -12.98 -12.90 -0.73
N ALA A 135 -13.88 -12.07 -1.27
CA ALA A 135 -13.50 -10.92 -2.10
C ALA A 135 -12.79 -9.84 -1.28
N VAL A 136 -11.71 -9.29 -1.84
CA VAL A 136 -11.09 -8.05 -1.36
C VAL A 136 -11.89 -6.88 -1.92
N THR A 137 -12.44 -6.08 -1.02
CA THR A 137 -13.17 -4.87 -1.36
C THR A 137 -12.42 -3.65 -0.88
N TRP A 138 -12.63 -2.52 -1.56
CA TRP A 138 -12.11 -1.23 -1.15
C TRP A 138 -13.19 -0.15 -1.26
N SER A 139 -13.23 0.74 -0.27
CA SER A 139 -14.12 1.90 -0.28
C SER A 139 -13.44 3.13 0.31
N ALA A 140 -13.89 4.31 -0.10
CA ALA A 140 -13.55 5.57 0.53
C ALA A 140 -14.85 6.39 0.66
N PRO A 141 -15.09 7.10 1.79
CA PRO A 141 -16.34 7.83 1.99
C PRO A 141 -16.68 8.84 0.89
N THR A 142 -15.65 9.38 0.22
CA THR A 142 -15.78 10.41 -0.82
C THR A 142 -15.89 9.83 -2.23
N VAL A 143 -15.71 8.52 -2.43
CA VAL A 143 -15.73 7.87 -3.75
C VAL A 143 -16.94 6.94 -3.83
N LYS A 144 -17.92 7.30 -4.66
CA LYS A 144 -19.12 6.46 -4.88
C LYS A 144 -18.82 5.40 -5.93
N ARG A 145 -19.10 4.14 -5.60
CA ARG A 145 -18.90 2.98 -6.49
C ARG A 145 -20.11 2.06 -6.39
N GLN A 146 -20.50 1.46 -7.51
CA GLN A 146 -21.60 0.49 -7.56
C GLN A 146 -21.18 -0.89 -7.05
N ASN A 147 -19.92 -1.26 -7.28
CA ASN A 147 -19.33 -2.52 -6.84
C ASN A 147 -17.99 -2.23 -6.16
N LEU A 148 -17.87 -2.54 -4.86
CA LEU A 148 -16.65 -2.32 -4.09
C LEU A 148 -15.56 -3.36 -4.36
N ALA A 149 -15.94 -4.51 -4.92
CA ALA A 149 -15.06 -5.60 -5.31
C ALA A 149 -14.57 -5.49 -6.77
N ALA A 150 -14.92 -4.42 -7.50
CA ALA A 150 -14.52 -4.27 -8.89
C ALA A 150 -13.06 -3.78 -9.01
N TRP A 151 -12.25 -4.53 -9.74
CA TRP A 151 -10.87 -4.18 -10.05
C TRP A 151 -10.66 -4.11 -11.54
N LEU A 152 -9.58 -3.46 -11.97
CA LEU A 152 -9.08 -3.53 -13.32
C LEU A 152 -7.65 -4.04 -13.31
N VAL A 153 -7.35 -5.01 -14.17
CA VAL A 153 -5.98 -5.38 -14.49
C VAL A 153 -5.68 -4.91 -15.90
N CYS A 154 -4.72 -3.99 -16.02
CA CYS A 154 -4.39 -3.34 -17.28
C CYS A 154 -3.01 -3.77 -17.80
N ALA A 155 -2.48 -3.00 -18.76
CA ALA A 155 -1.14 -3.19 -19.29
C ALA A 155 -0.10 -3.42 -18.18
N LYS A 156 0.86 -4.32 -18.45
CA LYS A 156 1.89 -4.76 -17.49
C LYS A 156 1.33 -5.41 -16.21
N GLN A 157 0.10 -5.94 -16.28
CA GLN A 157 -0.59 -6.62 -15.17
C GLN A 157 -0.84 -5.72 -13.96
N GLN A 158 -0.78 -4.40 -14.13
CA GLN A 158 -0.98 -3.47 -13.04
C GLN A 158 -2.45 -3.48 -12.60
N LEU A 159 -2.63 -3.52 -11.28
CA LEU A 159 -3.93 -3.56 -10.62
C LEU A 159 -4.41 -2.15 -10.29
N PHE A 160 -5.68 -1.89 -10.57
CA PHE A 160 -6.36 -0.63 -10.30
C PHE A 160 -7.70 -0.89 -9.62
N ILE A 161 -8.14 0.07 -8.81
CA ILE A 161 -9.55 0.14 -8.42
C ILE A 161 -10.38 0.53 -9.65
N ASN A 162 -11.43 -0.24 -9.94
CA ASN A 162 -12.43 0.14 -10.93
C ASN A 162 -13.49 1.06 -10.29
N THR A 163 -13.58 2.30 -10.73
CA THR A 163 -14.59 3.25 -10.20
C THR A 163 -15.90 3.22 -10.98
N GLY A 164 -15.93 2.59 -12.16
CA GLY A 164 -17.13 2.46 -12.97
C GLY A 164 -17.88 1.15 -12.78
N ALA A 165 -18.86 0.90 -13.65
CA ALA A 165 -19.65 -0.33 -13.64
C ALA A 165 -18.79 -1.50 -14.12
N TYR A 166 -18.72 -2.56 -13.31
CA TYR A 166 -18.00 -3.79 -13.62
C TYR A 166 -18.60 -4.50 -14.84
N ASN A 167 -17.76 -5.01 -15.75
CA ASN A 167 -18.12 -5.59 -17.04
C ASN A 167 -18.87 -4.65 -18.00
N TYR A 168 -18.79 -3.33 -17.76
CA TYR A 168 -19.40 -2.33 -18.62
C TYR A 168 -18.43 -1.18 -18.91
N GLN A 169 -18.21 -0.92 -20.21
CA GLN A 169 -17.27 0.08 -20.69
C GLN A 169 -15.87 -0.08 -20.05
N THR A 170 -15.40 -1.32 -19.94
CA THR A 170 -14.04 -1.65 -19.52
C THR A 170 -13.06 -0.89 -20.40
N PRO A 171 -12.11 -0.13 -19.84
CA PRO A 171 -11.11 0.58 -20.65
C PRO A 171 -10.35 -0.34 -21.59
N ALA A 172 -10.04 0.15 -22.79
CA ALA A 172 -9.23 -0.60 -23.74
C ALA A 172 -7.87 -0.96 -23.14
N GLY A 173 -7.46 -2.23 -23.26
CA GLY A 173 -6.23 -2.75 -22.67
C GLY A 173 -6.32 -3.09 -21.17
N CYS A 174 -7.53 -3.08 -20.60
CA CYS A 174 -7.81 -3.57 -19.26
C CYS A 174 -8.83 -4.72 -19.30
N ALA A 175 -8.77 -5.58 -18.29
CA ALA A 175 -9.80 -6.55 -17.95
C ALA A 175 -10.44 -6.16 -16.62
N ASP A 176 -11.76 -6.31 -16.54
CA ASP A 176 -12.47 -6.29 -15.26
C ASP A 176 -12.13 -7.57 -14.48
N GLU A 177 -11.86 -7.40 -13.19
CA GLU A 177 -11.45 -8.48 -12.32
C GLU A 177 -12.13 -8.36 -10.95
N THR A 178 -12.28 -9.48 -10.28
CA THR A 178 -12.50 -9.58 -8.85
C THR A 178 -11.32 -10.35 -8.25
N ILE A 179 -10.82 -9.90 -7.09
CA ILE A 179 -9.70 -10.55 -6.41
C ILE A 179 -10.15 -11.08 -5.06
N HIS A 180 -9.77 -12.32 -4.77
CA HIS A 180 -10.25 -13.09 -3.64
C HIS A 180 -9.09 -13.65 -2.85
N PHE A 181 -9.28 -13.83 -1.55
CA PHE A 181 -8.32 -14.57 -0.77
C PHE A 181 -8.36 -16.06 -1.13
N TYR A 182 -7.21 -16.71 -1.00
CA TYR A 182 -7.03 -18.14 -1.09
C TYR A 182 -6.13 -18.57 0.07
N ASN A 183 -6.53 -19.59 0.82
CA ASN A 183 -5.94 -19.94 2.11
C ASN A 183 -5.31 -21.34 2.16
N ALA A 184 -5.08 -21.97 1.00
CA ALA A 184 -4.31 -23.21 0.97
C ALA A 184 -2.86 -22.95 1.35
N ALA A 185 -2.17 -24.03 1.77
CA ALA A 185 -0.78 -23.97 2.20
C ALA A 185 0.13 -23.33 1.13
N THR A 186 -0.13 -23.55 -0.16
CA THR A 186 0.68 -23.02 -1.27
C THR A 186 -0.21 -22.36 -2.32
N ALA A 187 0.29 -21.31 -2.98
CA ALA A 187 -0.31 -20.76 -4.19
C ALA A 187 -0.28 -21.80 -5.33
N ASN A 188 -1.25 -21.76 -6.24
CA ASN A 188 -1.35 -22.66 -7.39
C ASN A 188 -1.69 -21.93 -8.69
N SER A 189 -1.32 -22.54 -9.81
CA SER A 189 -1.72 -22.12 -11.17
C SER A 189 -3.19 -22.34 -11.45
#